data_AF-A0A834FE47-F1
#
_entry.id   AF-A0A834FE47-F1
#
_cell.length_a   1.000
_cell.length_b   1.000
_cell.length_c   1.000
_cell.angle_alpha   90.00
_cell.angle_beta   90.00
_cell.angle_gamma   90.00
#
_symmetry.space_group_name_H-M   'P 1'
#
loop_
_entity.id
_entity.type
_entity.pdbx_description
1 polymer ?
#
loop_
_entity_poly.entity_id
_entity_poly.type
_entity_poly.pdbx_seq_one_letter_code
_entity_poly.pdbx_strand_id
1 'polypeptide(L)'
;TTSFLSEAQFPVDSPETLDPLFKFHETIAKMTAEALLRLVNDPVLPFYPLDITLDVQNKLKDISAAPPLLLSSASALRDHAAFFQSEMMRPANDPKERDPAHMRMLNDVLRDLEKSFILPQTSPGVFRNLLYTLPEKTAQFSVLSFPQEPLLGCSDINKVQKHSLCGKAVNRSLSLLLRAVRSADRLVCAGLTLFENE
;
A
#
# COMPACT_ATOMS: atom_id res chain seq x y z
N THR A 1 15.34 -18.61 -23.50
CA THR A 1 14.17 -17.83 -23.04
C THR A 1 13.45 -18.65 -21.99
N THR A 2 13.64 -18.32 -20.71
CA THR A 2 12.93 -18.97 -19.60
C THR A 2 11.53 -18.35 -19.49
N SER A 3 10.50 -19.19 -19.62
CA SER A 3 9.09 -18.79 -19.50
C SER A 3 8.79 -18.38 -18.06
N PHE A 4 7.88 -17.43 -17.83
CA PHE A 4 7.38 -17.02 -16.50
C PHE A 4 6.94 -18.23 -15.63
N LEU A 5 6.53 -19.33 -16.27
CA LEU A 5 6.14 -20.56 -15.58
C LEU A 5 7.32 -21.35 -14.98
N SER A 6 8.56 -21.10 -15.38
CA SER A 6 9.73 -21.80 -14.82
C SER A 6 10.17 -21.29 -13.45
N GLU A 7 9.66 -20.13 -13.01
CA GLU A 7 9.90 -19.58 -11.65
C GLU A 7 8.91 -20.14 -10.61
N ALA A 8 7.83 -20.80 -11.04
CA ALA A 8 6.97 -21.54 -10.14
C ALA A 8 7.67 -22.85 -9.75
N GLN A 9 8.55 -22.78 -8.75
CA GLN A 9 9.08 -23.97 -8.07
C GLN A 9 7.91 -24.64 -7.33
N PHE A 10 7.23 -25.56 -8.00
CA PHE A 10 6.32 -26.48 -7.32
C PHE A 10 7.17 -27.46 -6.50
N PRO A 11 6.84 -27.69 -5.23
CA PRO A 11 7.51 -28.72 -4.43
C PRO A 11 7.49 -30.06 -5.17
N VAL A 12 8.59 -30.81 -5.08
CA VAL A 12 8.71 -32.15 -5.68
C VAL A 12 7.79 -33.16 -4.98
N ASP A 13 7.30 -32.84 -3.78
CA ASP A 13 6.36 -33.66 -3.04
C ASP A 13 4.99 -33.69 -3.72
N SER A 14 4.49 -34.90 -3.99
CA SER A 14 3.16 -35.08 -4.57
C SER A 14 2.07 -34.41 -3.71
N PRO A 15 1.00 -33.82 -4.29
CA PRO A 15 -0.11 -33.25 -3.51
C PRO A 15 -0.74 -34.26 -2.55
N GLU A 16 -0.66 -35.56 -2.87
CA GLU A 16 -1.11 -36.69 -2.05
C GLU A 16 -0.39 -36.81 -0.69
N THR A 17 0.81 -36.25 -0.54
CA THR A 17 1.56 -36.26 0.73
C THR A 17 1.23 -35.08 1.65
N LEU A 18 0.76 -33.95 1.11
CA LEU A 18 0.48 -32.72 1.89
C LEU A 18 -1.01 -32.52 2.19
N ASP A 19 -1.89 -32.94 1.29
CA ASP A 19 -3.34 -32.86 1.48
C ASP A 19 -4.05 -34.09 0.89
N PRO A 20 -3.86 -35.30 1.46
CA PRO A 20 -4.39 -36.54 0.92
C PRO A 20 -5.92 -36.58 0.78
N LEU A 21 -6.62 -35.75 1.57
CA LEU A 21 -8.09 -35.65 1.59
C LEU A 21 -8.61 -34.39 0.89
N PHE A 22 -7.74 -33.61 0.23
CA PHE A 22 -8.07 -32.35 -0.44
C PHE A 22 -8.78 -31.31 0.45
N LYS A 23 -8.66 -31.41 1.77
CA LYS A 23 -9.34 -30.51 2.71
C LYS A 23 -8.71 -29.13 2.68
N PHE A 24 -7.39 -29.03 2.57
CA PHE A 24 -6.72 -27.73 2.44
C PHE A 24 -7.05 -27.07 1.10
N HIS A 25 -7.05 -27.84 0.01
CA HIS A 25 -7.47 -27.33 -1.31
C HIS A 25 -8.92 -26.84 -1.27
N GLU A 26 -9.83 -27.59 -0.66
CA GLU A 26 -11.22 -27.20 -0.48
C GLU A 26 -11.34 -25.92 0.35
N THR A 27 -10.62 -25.80 1.47
CA THR A 27 -10.63 -24.60 2.32
C THR A 27 -10.09 -23.38 1.58
N ILE A 28 -8.95 -23.51 0.87
CA ILE A 28 -8.36 -22.42 0.08
C ILE A 28 -9.33 -21.98 -1.02
N ALA A 29 -9.96 -22.93 -1.72
CA ALA A 29 -10.94 -22.64 -2.75
C ALA A 29 -12.15 -21.89 -2.17
N LYS A 30 -12.68 -22.35 -1.02
CA LYS A 30 -13.80 -21.68 -0.33
C LYS A 30 -13.45 -20.26 0.10
N MET A 31 -12.30 -20.07 0.77
CA MET A 31 -11.85 -18.74 1.22
C MET A 31 -11.63 -17.78 0.05
N THR A 32 -11.03 -18.28 -1.03
CA THR A 32 -10.79 -17.48 -2.25
C THR A 32 -12.10 -17.10 -2.93
N ALA A 33 -13.03 -18.05 -3.06
CA ALA A 33 -14.35 -17.79 -3.64
C ALA A 33 -15.16 -16.79 -2.80
N GLU A 34 -15.10 -16.89 -1.47
CA GLU A 34 -15.77 -15.94 -0.57
C GLU A 34 -15.19 -14.53 -0.73
N ALA A 35 -13.86 -14.38 -0.76
CA ALA A 35 -13.22 -13.09 -0.99
C ALA A 35 -13.62 -12.46 -2.34
N LEU A 36 -13.65 -13.26 -3.41
CA LEU A 36 -14.10 -12.81 -4.74
C LEU A 36 -15.58 -12.44 -4.74
N LEU A 37 -16.43 -13.23 -4.09
CA LEU A 37 -17.87 -12.98 -4.00
C LEU A 37 -18.14 -11.63 -3.33
N ARG A 38 -17.43 -11.34 -2.23
CA ARG A 38 -17.52 -10.05 -1.53
C ARG A 38 -17.01 -8.90 -2.40
N LEU A 39 -15.88 -9.06 -3.08
CA LEU A 39 -15.32 -8.01 -3.94
C LEU A 39 -16.27 -7.62 -5.08
N VAL A 40 -17.04 -8.57 -5.61
CA VAL A 40 -17.94 -8.34 -6.75
C VAL A 40 -19.35 -7.94 -6.34
N ASN A 41 -19.85 -8.37 -5.18
CA ASN A 41 -21.24 -8.17 -4.78
C ASN A 41 -21.44 -7.20 -3.61
N ASP A 42 -20.43 -6.94 -2.77
CA ASP A 42 -20.58 -5.98 -1.69
C ASP A 42 -20.76 -4.57 -2.30
N PRO A 43 -21.75 -3.79 -1.85
CA PRO A 43 -22.06 -2.49 -2.45
C PRO A 43 -20.91 -1.49 -2.25
N VAL A 44 -20.28 -1.55 -1.07
CA VAL A 44 -19.03 -0.85 -0.75
C VAL A 44 -17.89 -1.86 -0.85
N LEU A 45 -16.80 -1.51 -1.54
CA LEU A 45 -15.63 -2.38 -1.66
C LEU A 45 -15.10 -2.77 -0.27
N PRO A 46 -14.76 -4.05 -0.03
CA PRO A 46 -14.31 -4.55 1.27
C PRO A 46 -12.83 -4.19 1.54
N PHE A 47 -12.46 -2.93 1.33
CA PHE A 47 -11.14 -2.39 1.63
C PHE A 47 -11.21 -1.53 2.88
N TYR A 48 -10.16 -1.61 3.71
CA TYR A 48 -10.07 -0.89 4.98
C TYR A 48 -8.98 0.18 4.89
N PRO A 49 -9.34 1.45 4.60
CA PRO A 49 -8.38 2.55 4.48
C PRO A 49 -7.49 2.70 5.71
N LEU A 50 -8.03 2.45 6.91
CA LEU A 50 -7.28 2.60 8.15
C LEU A 50 -6.08 1.66 8.21
N ASP A 51 -6.19 0.41 7.72
CA ASP A 51 -5.09 -0.56 7.73
C ASP A 51 -3.90 -0.07 6.91
N ILE A 52 -4.15 0.52 5.73
CA ILE A 52 -3.11 1.11 4.88
C ILE A 52 -2.42 2.26 5.60
N THR A 53 -3.19 3.16 6.21
CA THR A 53 -2.63 4.35 6.87
C THR A 53 -1.85 4.00 8.15
N LEU A 54 -2.29 2.97 8.88
CA LEU A 54 -1.58 2.44 10.05
C LEU A 54 -0.26 1.77 9.64
N ASP A 55 -0.24 1.00 8.55
CA ASP A 55 1.01 0.46 7.99
C ASP A 55 1.99 1.59 7.67
N VAL A 56 1.55 2.61 6.92
CA VAL A 56 2.37 3.79 6.60
C VAL A 56 2.93 4.45 7.87
N GLN A 57 2.11 4.65 8.89
CA GLN A 57 2.57 5.22 10.16
C GLN A 57 3.61 4.35 10.87
N ASN A 58 3.39 3.03 10.91
CA ASN A 58 4.32 2.11 11.54
C ASN A 58 5.68 2.11 10.82
N LYS A 59 5.68 2.09 9.49
CA LYS A 59 6.92 2.20 8.70
C LYS A 59 7.66 3.52 8.88
N LEU A 60 6.96 4.61 9.22
CA LEU A 60 7.56 5.90 9.52
C LEU A 60 8.19 5.97 10.92
N LYS A 61 7.66 5.24 11.92
CA LYS A 61 8.24 5.17 13.28
C LYS A 61 9.64 4.56 13.27
N ASP A 62 9.88 3.62 12.36
CA ASP A 62 11.16 2.94 12.23
C ASP A 62 12.24 3.80 11.54
N ILE A 63 11.89 5.01 11.09
CA ILE A 63 12.85 5.96 10.51
C ILE A 63 13.38 6.86 11.63
N SER A 64 14.68 6.73 11.93
CA SER A 64 15.36 7.41 13.04
C SER A 64 15.27 8.96 13.03
N ALA A 65 14.94 9.57 11.89
CA ALA A 65 14.76 11.02 11.74
C ALA A 65 13.72 11.35 10.65
N ALA A 66 12.51 10.80 10.74
CA ALA A 66 11.42 11.17 9.84
C ALA A 66 11.13 12.68 9.92
N PRO A 67 11.03 13.41 8.79
CA PRO A 67 10.73 14.84 8.81
C PRO A 67 9.41 15.13 9.53
N PRO A 68 9.32 16.16 10.40
CA PRO A 68 8.09 16.48 11.14
C PRO A 68 6.87 16.67 10.24
N LEU A 69 7.07 17.25 9.06
CA LEU A 69 6.01 17.47 8.07
C LEU A 69 5.45 16.17 7.49
N LEU A 70 6.30 15.13 7.35
CA LEU A 70 5.88 13.81 6.88
C LEU A 70 5.08 13.09 7.98
N LEU A 71 5.57 13.16 9.22
CA LEU A 71 4.87 12.60 10.38
C LEU A 71 3.50 13.25 10.59
N SER A 72 3.41 14.58 10.53
CA SER A 72 2.14 15.29 10.68
C SER A 72 1.17 14.99 9.53
N SER A 73 1.65 14.93 8.29
CA SER A 73 0.82 14.55 7.14
C SER A 73 0.30 13.11 7.23
N ALA A 74 1.12 12.18 7.73
CA ALA A 74 0.71 10.79 7.94
C ALA A 74 -0.25 10.64 9.14
N SER A 75 -0.15 11.50 10.16
CA SER A 75 -1.14 11.59 11.23
C SER A 75 -2.49 12.05 10.69
N ALA A 76 -2.52 13.16 9.95
CA ALA A 76 -3.73 13.70 9.36
C ALA A 76 -4.41 12.68 8.44
N LEU A 77 -3.65 12.04 7.55
CA LEU A 77 -4.16 10.98 6.68
C LEU A 77 -4.83 9.84 7.47
N ARG A 78 -4.21 9.39 8.57
CA ARG A 78 -4.78 8.32 9.40
C ARG A 78 -6.06 8.76 10.10
N ASP A 79 -6.12 10.00 10.59
CA ASP A 79 -7.31 10.53 11.25
C ASP A 79 -8.47 10.71 10.24
N HIS A 80 -8.18 11.24 9.04
CA HIS A 80 -9.15 11.32 7.95
C HIS A 80 -9.60 9.94 7.45
N ALA A 81 -8.68 8.97 7.33
CA ALA A 81 -9.01 7.61 6.92
C ALA A 81 -9.87 6.88 7.95
N ALA A 82 -9.64 7.11 9.25
CA ALA A 82 -10.48 6.57 10.31
C ALA A 82 -11.91 7.13 10.21
N PHE A 83 -12.06 8.43 10.01
CA PHE A 83 -13.38 9.07 9.83
C PHE A 83 -14.06 8.62 8.53
N PHE A 84 -13.32 8.56 7.43
CA PHE A 84 -13.83 8.06 6.15
C PHE A 84 -14.30 6.60 6.25
N GLN A 85 -13.55 5.77 6.98
CA GLN A 85 -13.94 4.40 7.27
C GLN A 85 -15.21 4.31 8.10
N SER A 86 -15.45 5.20 9.07
CA SER A 86 -16.73 5.20 9.80
C SER A 86 -17.90 5.61 8.90
N GLU A 87 -17.70 6.60 8.03
CA GLU A 87 -18.75 7.09 7.14
C GLU A 87 -19.13 6.06 6.07
N MET A 88 -18.16 5.38 5.45
CA MET A 88 -18.44 4.37 4.43
C MET A 88 -19.23 3.16 4.97
N MET A 89 -19.22 2.93 6.29
CA MET A 89 -20.00 1.86 6.91
C MET A 89 -21.50 2.16 6.90
N ARG A 90 -21.94 3.42 6.79
CA ARG A 90 -23.36 3.77 6.70
C ARG A 90 -23.99 3.18 5.42
N PRO A 91 -23.53 3.49 4.19
CA PRO A 91 -24.08 2.89 2.97
C PRO A 91 -23.78 1.39 2.83
N ALA A 92 -22.72 0.88 3.49
CA ALA A 92 -22.49 -0.55 3.58
C ALA A 92 -23.65 -1.27 4.29
N ASN A 93 -24.20 -0.67 5.35
CA ASN A 93 -25.21 -1.28 6.22
C ASN A 93 -26.65 -0.87 5.89
N ASP A 94 -26.90 0.35 5.40
CA ASP A 94 -28.24 0.84 5.04
C ASP A 94 -28.42 0.91 3.51
N PRO A 95 -29.29 0.06 2.92
CA PRO A 95 -29.64 0.16 1.50
C PRO A 95 -30.20 1.51 1.04
N LYS A 96 -30.76 2.33 1.94
CA LYS A 96 -31.35 3.64 1.60
C LYS A 96 -30.30 4.70 1.27
N GLU A 97 -29.08 4.56 1.81
CA GLU A 97 -27.96 5.47 1.56
C GLU A 97 -27.16 5.08 0.30
N ARG A 98 -27.60 4.06 -0.45
CA ARG A 98 -26.89 3.53 -1.62
C ARG A 98 -27.28 4.23 -2.92
N ASP A 99 -27.13 5.54 -2.98
CA ASP A 99 -27.22 6.26 -4.25
C ASP A 99 -26.13 5.75 -5.22
N PRO A 100 -26.46 5.29 -6.44
CA PRO A 100 -25.47 4.68 -7.34
C PRO A 100 -24.28 5.57 -7.70
N ALA A 101 -24.47 6.89 -7.80
CA ALA A 101 -23.39 7.81 -8.13
C ALA A 101 -22.46 8.01 -6.93
N HIS A 102 -23.02 8.25 -5.74
CA HIS A 102 -22.24 8.34 -4.50
C HIS A 102 -21.48 7.04 -4.21
N MET A 103 -22.14 5.88 -4.35
CA MET A 103 -21.52 4.57 -4.18
C MET A 103 -20.36 4.36 -5.15
N ARG A 104 -20.52 4.80 -6.41
CA ARG A 104 -19.45 4.70 -7.39
C ARG A 104 -18.25 5.56 -7.00
N MET A 105 -18.48 6.81 -6.59
CA MET A 105 -17.42 7.73 -6.18
C MET A 105 -16.69 7.21 -4.92
N LEU A 106 -17.43 6.71 -3.94
CA LEU A 106 -16.89 6.07 -2.74
C LEU A 106 -15.98 4.88 -3.10
N ASN A 107 -16.46 3.98 -3.96
CA ASN A 107 -15.68 2.82 -4.40
C ASN A 107 -14.47 3.20 -5.26
N ASP A 108 -14.54 4.30 -6.02
CA ASP A 108 -13.40 4.82 -6.75
C ASP A 108 -12.30 5.31 -5.77
N VAL A 109 -12.69 6.01 -4.68
CA VAL A 109 -11.76 6.40 -3.60
C VAL A 109 -11.11 5.18 -2.93
N LEU A 110 -11.92 4.19 -2.52
CA LEU A 110 -11.42 2.97 -1.86
C LEU A 110 -10.44 2.19 -2.74
N ARG A 111 -10.79 1.98 -4.01
CA ARG A 111 -9.96 1.28 -4.98
C ARG A 111 -8.64 2.02 -5.27
N ASP A 112 -8.70 3.34 -5.35
CA ASP A 112 -7.57 4.14 -5.83
C ASP A 112 -6.64 4.64 -4.69
N LEU A 113 -7.01 4.40 -3.42
CA LEU A 113 -6.19 4.72 -2.26
C LEU A 113 -4.79 4.10 -2.32
N GLU A 114 -4.69 2.79 -2.57
CA GLU A 114 -3.40 2.10 -2.73
C GLU A 114 -2.59 2.69 -3.90
N LYS A 115 -3.26 3.12 -4.98
CA LYS A 115 -2.59 3.68 -6.16
C LYS A 115 -1.88 5.00 -5.87
N SER A 116 -2.29 5.73 -4.82
CA SER A 116 -1.60 6.95 -4.38
C SER A 116 -0.15 6.70 -3.94
N PHE A 117 0.21 5.45 -3.67
CA PHE A 117 1.54 5.03 -3.26
C PHE A 117 2.38 4.43 -4.40
N ILE A 118 1.88 4.43 -5.64
CA ILE A 118 2.62 3.94 -6.81
C ILE A 118 3.52 5.04 -7.36
N LEU A 119 4.83 4.80 -7.35
CA LEU A 119 5.78 5.68 -7.99
C LEU A 119 5.74 5.53 -9.53
N PRO A 120 5.79 6.63 -10.30
CA PRO A 120 5.87 6.56 -11.76
C PRO A 120 7.09 5.79 -12.26
N GLN A 121 8.22 5.91 -11.54
CA GLN A 121 9.48 5.25 -11.86
C GLN A 121 10.18 4.79 -10.58
N THR A 122 10.91 3.67 -10.64
CA THR A 122 11.77 3.16 -9.55
C THR A 122 13.05 2.57 -10.13
N SER A 123 14.06 2.36 -9.27
CA SER A 123 15.25 1.60 -9.64
C SER A 123 14.88 0.18 -10.07
N PRO A 124 15.59 -0.42 -11.03
CA PRO A 124 15.41 -1.83 -11.38
C PRO A 124 15.50 -2.72 -10.13
N GLY A 125 14.57 -3.66 -9.99
CA GLY A 125 14.49 -4.57 -8.84
C GLY A 125 13.81 -3.99 -7.59
N VAL A 126 13.31 -2.75 -7.62
CA VAL A 126 12.56 -2.14 -6.51
C VAL A 126 11.08 -2.03 -6.86
N PHE A 127 10.20 -2.47 -5.96
CA PHE A 127 8.75 -2.31 -6.12
C PHE A 127 8.36 -0.84 -6.31
N ARG A 128 7.47 -0.60 -7.28
CA ARG A 128 6.93 0.74 -7.56
C ARG A 128 5.98 1.22 -6.47
N ASN A 129 5.22 0.30 -5.88
CA ASN A 129 4.32 0.62 -4.78
C ASN A 129 5.12 0.73 -3.48
N LEU A 130 5.07 1.91 -2.87
CA LEU A 130 5.77 2.23 -1.63
C LEU A 130 5.29 1.39 -0.43
N LEU A 131 4.07 0.87 -0.47
CA LEU A 131 3.52 0.03 0.60
C LEU A 131 4.19 -1.34 0.67
N TYR A 132 4.79 -1.83 -0.41
CA TYR A 132 5.41 -3.15 -0.42
C TYR A 132 6.92 -3.06 -0.19
N THR A 133 7.42 -3.97 0.65
CA THR A 133 8.84 -4.08 0.96
C THR A 133 9.42 -5.34 0.32
N LEU A 134 10.67 -5.27 -0.15
CA LEU A 134 11.39 -6.48 -0.59
C LEU A 134 11.57 -7.43 0.61
N PRO A 135 11.37 -8.75 0.43
CA PRO A 135 11.66 -9.72 1.48
C PRO A 135 13.11 -9.56 1.97
N GLU A 136 13.35 -9.82 3.27
CA GLU A 136 14.66 -9.91 3.93
C GLU A 136 15.27 -8.65 4.59
N LYS A 137 14.78 -7.42 4.38
CA LYS A 137 15.40 -6.23 5.01
C LYS A 137 14.40 -5.17 5.48
N THR A 138 14.27 -5.10 6.82
CA THR A 138 13.64 -4.07 7.66
C THR A 138 12.19 -3.68 7.32
N ALA A 139 11.39 -3.35 8.34
CA ALA A 139 10.01 -2.87 8.13
C ALA A 139 9.93 -1.46 7.50
N GLN A 140 11.03 -0.94 6.94
CA GLN A 140 11.11 0.39 6.35
C GLN A 140 10.65 0.40 4.88
N PHE A 141 10.39 1.60 4.36
CA PHE A 141 10.08 1.81 2.95
C PHE A 141 11.27 1.44 2.05
N SER A 142 11.06 0.58 1.04
CA SER A 142 12.14 0.12 0.14
C SER A 142 12.86 1.25 -0.59
N VAL A 143 12.17 2.35 -0.87
CA VAL A 143 12.75 3.54 -1.53
C VAL A 143 13.81 4.26 -0.67
N LEU A 144 13.83 4.01 0.65
CA LEU A 144 14.87 4.51 1.56
C LEU A 144 16.12 3.62 1.55
N SER A 145 15.92 2.30 1.41
CA SER A 145 17.00 1.32 1.32
C SER A 145 17.65 1.28 -0.08
N PHE A 146 16.88 1.59 -1.12
CA PHE A 146 17.31 1.57 -2.53
C PHE A 146 16.93 2.87 -3.24
N PRO A 147 17.72 3.95 -3.07
CA PRO A 147 17.43 5.22 -3.73
C PRO A 147 17.48 5.11 -5.27
N GLN A 148 16.72 5.97 -5.96
CA GLN A 148 16.60 6.01 -7.43
C GLN A 148 17.92 6.27 -8.19
N GLU A 149 18.94 6.79 -7.50
CA GLU A 149 20.25 7.03 -8.10
C GLU A 149 21.15 5.82 -7.82
N PRO A 150 21.79 5.23 -8.84
CA PRO A 150 22.71 4.13 -8.62
C PRO A 150 23.81 4.61 -7.68
N LEU A 151 23.95 3.96 -6.53
CA LEU A 151 25.07 4.11 -5.61
C LEU A 151 26.38 3.56 -6.22
N LEU A 152 26.60 3.73 -7.53
CA LEU A 152 27.91 3.61 -8.16
C LEU A 152 28.78 4.76 -7.61
N GLY A 153 29.22 4.61 -6.35
CA GLY A 153 30.04 5.61 -5.68
C GLY A 153 29.97 5.60 -4.16
N CYS A 154 28.86 5.26 -3.49
CA CYS A 154 28.85 5.36 -2.00
C CYS A 154 29.76 4.30 -1.30
N SER A 155 30.35 3.37 -2.05
CA SER A 155 31.40 2.44 -1.59
C SER A 155 32.82 3.03 -1.57
N ASP A 156 33.19 3.95 -2.49
CA ASP A 156 34.61 4.27 -2.77
C ASP A 156 34.98 5.77 -2.83
N ILE A 157 34.12 6.70 -2.37
CA ILE A 157 34.46 8.14 -2.29
C ILE A 157 34.61 8.66 -0.86
N ASN A 158 35.55 9.62 -0.69
CA ASN A 158 35.90 10.31 0.55
C ASN A 158 34.68 10.75 1.39
N LYS A 159 34.81 10.64 2.72
CA LYS A 159 33.75 10.84 3.75
C LYS A 159 32.88 12.09 3.56
N VAL A 160 33.42 13.18 3.03
CA VAL A 160 32.72 14.47 2.86
C VAL A 160 31.77 14.47 1.66
N GLN A 161 32.17 13.89 0.52
CA GLN A 161 31.30 13.79 -0.65
C GLN A 161 30.22 12.70 -0.47
N LYS A 162 30.55 11.63 0.26
CA LYS A 162 29.62 10.56 0.65
C LYS A 162 28.37 11.09 1.36
N HIS A 163 28.53 12.02 2.30
CA HIS A 163 27.39 12.61 3.03
C HIS A 163 26.45 13.44 2.13
N SER A 164 27.00 14.15 1.15
CA SER A 164 26.22 15.07 0.30
C SER A 164 25.36 14.38 -0.75
N LEU A 165 25.86 13.31 -1.39
CA LEU A 165 25.13 12.55 -2.42
C LEU A 165 24.12 11.59 -1.79
N CYS A 166 24.56 10.76 -0.84
CA CYS A 166 23.68 9.84 -0.14
C CYS A 166 22.58 10.62 0.66
N GLY A 167 22.87 11.84 1.15
CA GLY A 167 21.86 12.72 1.76
C GLY A 167 20.82 13.29 0.79
N LYS A 168 21.21 13.67 -0.44
CA LYS A 168 20.28 14.12 -1.50
C LYS A 168 19.33 13.00 -1.94
N ALA A 169 19.85 11.79 -2.08
CA ALA A 169 19.07 10.62 -2.46
C ALA A 169 18.00 10.27 -1.40
N VAL A 170 18.36 10.29 -0.11
CA VAL A 170 17.41 10.11 1.01
C VAL A 170 16.36 11.22 1.04
N ASN A 171 16.76 12.48 0.87
CA ASN A 171 15.83 13.61 0.84
C ASN A 171 14.81 13.50 -0.31
N ARG A 172 15.25 12.99 -1.47
CA ARG A 172 14.36 12.72 -2.61
C ARG A 172 13.35 11.62 -2.27
N SER A 173 13.80 10.51 -1.69
CA SER A 173 12.93 9.42 -1.24
C SER A 173 11.90 9.88 -0.20
N LEU A 174 12.31 10.70 0.78
CA LEU A 174 11.41 11.31 1.77
C LEU A 174 10.39 12.27 1.12
N SER A 175 10.81 13.02 0.10
CA SER A 175 9.91 13.90 -0.66
C SER A 175 8.87 13.12 -1.48
N LEU A 176 9.25 11.95 -2.02
CA LEU A 176 8.32 11.03 -2.70
C LEU A 176 7.32 10.44 -1.71
N LEU A 177 7.76 10.02 -0.53
CA LEU A 177 6.88 9.54 0.55
C LEU A 177 5.88 10.63 0.97
N LEU A 178 6.35 11.86 1.20
CA LEU A 178 5.47 12.99 1.53
C LEU A 178 4.43 13.27 0.45
N ARG A 179 4.83 13.20 -0.83
CA ARG A 179 3.91 13.37 -1.95
C ARG A 179 2.86 12.28 -1.99
N ALA A 180 3.24 11.02 -1.79
CA ALA A 180 2.32 9.88 -1.77
C ALA A 180 1.31 10.01 -0.62
N VAL A 181 1.78 10.31 0.59
CA VAL A 181 0.93 10.53 1.78
C VAL A 181 -0.07 11.66 1.53
N ARG A 182 0.39 12.81 1.01
CA ARG A 182 -0.51 13.94 0.69
C ARG A 182 -1.49 13.64 -0.44
N SER A 183 -1.09 12.82 -1.42
CA SER A 183 -1.97 12.39 -2.49
C SER A 183 -3.08 11.51 -1.95
N ALA A 184 -2.74 10.54 -1.11
CA ALA A 184 -3.69 9.67 -0.42
C ALA A 184 -4.64 10.49 0.45
N ASP A 185 -4.12 11.45 1.22
CA ASP A 185 -4.91 12.31 2.12
C ASP A 185 -5.95 13.10 1.34
N ARG A 186 -5.54 13.75 0.24
CA ARG A 186 -6.47 14.48 -0.64
C ARG A 186 -7.55 13.58 -1.23
N LEU A 187 -7.22 12.35 -1.60
CA LEU A 187 -8.18 11.39 -2.13
C LEU A 187 -9.22 11.00 -1.07
N VAL A 188 -8.77 10.73 0.16
CA VAL A 188 -9.65 10.43 1.30
C VAL A 188 -10.53 11.64 1.63
N CYS A 189 -9.97 12.85 1.71
CA CYS A 189 -10.75 14.07 1.92
C CYS A 189 -11.79 14.28 0.82
N ALA A 190 -11.46 14.02 -0.45
CA ALA A 190 -12.43 14.09 -1.53
C ALA A 190 -13.58 13.08 -1.33
N GLY A 191 -13.28 11.87 -0.85
CA GLY A 191 -14.30 10.90 -0.45
C GLY A 191 -15.18 11.38 0.70
N LEU A 192 -14.61 12.09 1.68
CA LEU A 192 -15.36 12.65 2.81
C LEU A 192 -16.41 13.68 2.38
N THR A 193 -16.12 14.48 1.34
CA THR A 193 -17.09 15.47 0.82
C THR A 193 -18.39 14.86 0.32
N LEU A 194 -18.41 13.55 0.02
CA LEU A 194 -19.63 12.81 -0.34
C LEU A 194 -20.64 12.76 0.80
N PHE A 195 -20.18 12.88 2.04
CA PHE A 195 -20.99 12.78 3.26
C PHE A 195 -21.32 14.13 3.90
N GLU A 196 -20.78 15.24 3.37
CA GLU A 196 -20.93 16.59 3.94
C GLU A 196 -22.27 17.27 3.58
N ASN A 197 -23.05 16.71 2.64
CA ASN A 197 -24.29 17.30 2.11
C ASN A 197 -25.57 16.48 2.41
N GLU A 198 -25.52 15.57 3.38
CA GLU A 198 -26.71 14.86 3.89
C GLU A 198 -27.24 15.46 5.20
#